data_AF-A0A2S8AER0-F1
#
_entry.id   AF-A0A2S8AER0-F1
#
_cell.length_a   1.000
_cell.length_b   1.000
_cell.length_c   1.000
_cell.angle_alpha   90.00
_cell.angle_beta   90.00
_cell.angle_gamma   90.00
#
_symmetry.space_group_name_H-M   'P 1'
#
loop_
_entity.id
_entity.type
_entity.pdbx_description
1 polymer ?
#
loop_
_entity_poly.entity_id
_entity_poly.type
_entity_poly.pdbx_seq_one_letter_code
_entity_poly.pdbx_strand_id
1 'polypeptide(L)'
;MKTEDTEFAITPCQITYKGKELPLGKPLDAWIQLLGTYSRHTGRGYVWDSLGIAINDWEANHEYVKELYIFFVNLDSKVGQAGKLQFAWQRKSFEFIEKDYQSIKEPMSEELKKRIIGRIEPKEKYIYPFTPYTQTVNLQGAPVKSGMSLNEVNKERSKIKGLEKMGYWDNDGDWSWDSGSTTIKTGEFREQKDHSSICPKQDYWYYITLRYSEGELEYLKVEYLSKENEK
;
A
#
# COMPACT_ATOMS: atom_id res chain seq x y z
N MET A 1 -4.34 -18.07 15.03
CA MET A 1 -3.96 -16.78 15.64
C MET A 1 -5.18 -16.25 16.36
N LYS A 2 -5.06 -15.85 17.63
CA LYS A 2 -6.10 -15.02 18.23
C LYS A 2 -5.98 -13.62 17.61
N THR A 3 -7.10 -12.96 17.37
CA THR A 3 -7.18 -11.58 16.85
C THR A 3 -6.46 -10.55 17.73
N GLU A 4 -6.09 -10.92 18.97
CA GLU A 4 -5.52 -10.05 20.00
C GLU A 4 -4.01 -9.77 19.86
N ASP A 5 -3.27 -10.48 18.99
CA ASP A 5 -1.80 -10.33 18.85
C ASP A 5 -1.35 -9.42 17.69
N THR A 6 -2.28 -8.83 16.93
CA THR A 6 -1.95 -7.96 15.78
C THR A 6 -2.53 -6.57 15.96
N GLU A 7 -1.74 -5.53 15.67
CA GLU A 7 -2.25 -4.16 15.76
C GLU A 7 -3.35 -3.92 14.72
N PHE A 8 -3.16 -4.35 13.47
CA PHE A 8 -4.20 -4.27 12.44
C PHE A 8 -4.91 -5.61 12.23
N ALA A 9 -6.24 -5.58 12.22
CA ALA A 9 -7.07 -6.68 11.73
C ALA A 9 -8.05 -6.19 10.66
N ILE A 10 -8.04 -6.84 9.51
CA ILE A 10 -8.68 -6.38 8.28
C ILE A 10 -9.57 -7.48 7.73
N THR A 11 -10.84 -7.16 7.49
CA THR A 11 -11.81 -7.99 6.79
C THR A 11 -12.61 -7.12 5.81
N PRO A 12 -13.36 -7.71 4.86
CA PRO A 12 -14.23 -6.93 4.00
C PRO A 12 -15.30 -6.10 4.73
N CYS A 13 -15.61 -6.37 6.01
CA CYS A 13 -16.67 -5.67 6.74
C CYS A 13 -16.17 -4.76 7.85
N GLN A 14 -14.95 -4.98 8.32
CA GLN A 14 -14.42 -4.34 9.52
C GLN A 14 -12.89 -4.20 9.43
N ILE A 15 -12.39 -3.04 9.89
CA ILE A 15 -10.96 -2.77 10.02
C ILE A 15 -10.70 -2.20 11.41
N THR A 16 -9.76 -2.79 12.14
CA THR A 16 -9.39 -2.31 13.47
C THR A 16 -7.90 -2.03 13.59
N TYR A 17 -7.56 -1.05 14.43
CA TYR A 17 -6.23 -0.77 14.93
C TYR A 17 -6.22 -0.85 16.45
N LYS A 18 -5.42 -1.75 17.04
CA LYS A 18 -5.35 -2.02 18.49
C LYS A 18 -6.73 -2.30 19.08
N GLY A 19 -7.55 -3.07 18.36
CA GLY A 19 -8.92 -3.43 18.75
C GLY A 19 -9.97 -2.32 18.60
N LYS A 20 -9.60 -1.14 18.13
CA LYS A 20 -10.54 -0.02 17.85
C LYS A 20 -10.84 0.07 16.36
N GLU A 21 -12.09 0.30 15.99
CA GLU A 21 -12.50 0.49 14.59
C GLU A 21 -11.78 1.68 13.97
N LEU A 22 -11.20 1.50 12.78
CA LEU A 22 -10.66 2.61 11.99
C LEU A 22 -11.80 3.35 11.28
N PRO A 23 -11.78 4.69 11.24
CA PRO A 23 -12.89 5.49 10.74
C PRO A 23 -12.81 5.68 9.21
N LEU A 24 -12.65 4.59 8.44
CA LEU A 24 -12.78 4.64 6.98
C LEU A 24 -14.20 5.11 6.60
N GLY A 25 -14.30 5.95 5.57
CA GLY A 25 -15.55 6.60 5.18
C GLY A 25 -15.98 7.73 6.13
N LYS A 26 -15.12 8.16 7.06
CA LYS A 26 -15.35 9.32 7.95
C LYS A 26 -14.36 10.45 7.65
N PRO A 27 -14.64 11.69 8.11
CA PRO A 27 -13.73 12.82 7.96
C PRO A 27 -12.38 12.61 8.66
N LEU A 28 -11.38 13.37 8.22
CA LEU A 28 -10.01 13.35 8.79
C LEU A 28 -9.98 13.55 10.32
N ASP A 29 -10.87 14.38 10.87
CA ASP A 29 -10.91 14.63 12.32
C ASP A 29 -11.11 13.36 13.15
N ALA A 30 -11.89 12.40 12.64
CA ALA A 30 -12.07 11.11 13.30
C ALA A 30 -10.76 10.29 13.33
N TRP A 31 -9.94 10.40 12.29
CA TRP A 31 -8.61 9.77 12.24
C TRP A 31 -7.64 10.41 13.22
N ILE A 32 -7.62 11.74 13.27
CA ILE A 32 -6.77 12.49 14.21
C ILE A 32 -7.16 12.17 15.66
N GLN A 33 -8.46 12.05 15.96
CA GLN A 33 -8.93 11.68 17.28
C GLN A 33 -8.47 10.28 17.70
N LEU A 34 -8.42 9.33 16.76
CA LEU A 34 -8.05 7.94 17.04
C LEU A 34 -6.53 7.72 17.08
N LEU A 35 -5.80 8.30 16.13
CA LEU A 35 -4.38 8.02 15.88
C LEU A 35 -3.44 9.15 16.32
N GLY A 36 -3.98 10.31 16.71
CA GLY A 36 -3.23 11.54 16.91
C GLY A 36 -2.96 12.28 15.60
N THR A 37 -2.32 13.45 15.70
CA THR A 37 -1.97 14.27 14.53
C THR A 37 -1.00 13.53 13.61
N TYR A 38 -1.25 13.61 12.30
CA TYR A 38 -0.37 13.06 11.27
C TYR A 38 1.00 13.75 11.30
N SER A 39 2.03 13.05 10.82
CA SER A 39 3.40 13.56 10.76
C SER A 39 3.58 14.62 9.66
N ARG A 40 2.92 14.42 8.51
CA ARG A 40 3.01 15.30 7.34
C ARG A 40 1.84 15.13 6.37
N HIS A 41 1.58 16.20 5.62
CA HIS A 41 0.67 16.20 4.46
C HIS A 41 1.49 16.41 3.20
N THR A 42 1.21 15.62 2.17
CA THR A 42 2.04 15.55 0.95
C THR A 42 1.42 16.28 -0.24
N GLY A 43 0.31 16.99 -0.04
CA GLY A 43 -0.64 17.33 -1.11
C GLY A 43 -1.33 16.10 -1.70
N ARG A 44 -0.94 14.91 -1.21
CA ARG A 44 -1.36 13.62 -1.70
C ARG A 44 -1.90 12.70 -0.59
N GLY A 45 -2.05 13.17 0.63
CA GLY A 45 -2.45 12.31 1.73
C GLY A 45 -1.78 12.70 3.03
N TYR A 46 -2.39 12.22 4.10
CA TYR A 46 -1.94 12.41 5.47
C TYR A 46 -1.17 11.17 5.89
N VAL A 47 0.07 11.37 6.35
CA VAL A 47 1.02 10.29 6.63
C VAL A 47 1.32 10.27 8.13
N TRP A 48 1.19 9.10 8.75
CA TRP A 48 1.67 8.84 10.12
C TRP A 48 2.96 8.03 10.02
N ASP A 49 4.10 8.73 10.00
CA ASP A 49 5.41 8.11 9.76
C ASP A 49 5.72 7.03 10.81
N SER A 50 5.39 7.29 12.09
CA SER A 50 5.63 6.34 13.19
C SER A 50 4.73 5.09 13.16
N LEU A 51 3.62 5.14 12.41
CA LEU A 51 2.69 4.03 12.28
C LEU A 51 2.90 3.24 10.97
N GLY A 52 3.69 3.78 10.04
CA GLY A 52 3.87 3.16 8.72
C GLY A 52 2.61 3.17 7.86
N ILE A 53 1.75 4.19 8.03
CA ILE A 53 0.50 4.31 7.26
C ILE A 53 0.34 5.67 6.60
N ALA A 54 -0.48 5.70 5.55
CA ALA A 54 -1.04 6.92 5.00
C ALA A 54 -2.52 6.73 4.64
N ILE A 55 -3.25 7.83 4.57
CA ILE A 55 -4.61 7.86 4.02
C ILE A 55 -4.66 8.78 2.80
N ASN A 56 -5.54 8.48 1.85
CA ASN A 56 -5.66 9.29 0.65
C ASN A 56 -6.37 10.63 0.90
N ASP A 57 -6.12 11.56 -0.02
CA ASP A 57 -6.71 12.91 -0.03
C ASP A 57 -7.06 13.36 -1.47
N TRP A 58 -7.20 12.42 -2.42
CA TRP A 58 -7.23 12.71 -3.87
C TRP A 58 -8.63 12.80 -4.48
N GLU A 59 -9.65 12.22 -3.85
CA GLU A 59 -10.97 12.09 -4.48
C GLU A 59 -12.12 12.56 -3.58
N ALA A 60 -12.85 13.56 -4.10
CA ALA A 60 -14.10 14.15 -3.59
C ALA A 60 -13.98 14.96 -2.28
N ASN A 61 -13.72 16.26 -2.43
CA ASN A 61 -14.06 17.34 -1.48
C ASN A 61 -13.55 17.24 -0.03
N HIS A 62 -12.58 16.38 0.29
CA HIS A 62 -12.04 16.21 1.64
C HIS A 62 -13.07 15.81 2.71
N GLU A 63 -14.30 15.45 2.32
CA GLU A 63 -15.38 15.18 3.27
C GLU A 63 -15.18 13.85 4.01
N TYR A 64 -14.57 12.86 3.37
CA TYR A 64 -14.35 11.54 3.96
C TYR A 64 -13.13 10.82 3.39
N VAL A 65 -12.48 10.03 4.23
CA VAL A 65 -11.30 9.23 3.87
C VAL A 65 -11.75 7.92 3.22
N LYS A 66 -11.34 7.70 1.96
CA LYS A 66 -11.72 6.50 1.21
C LYS A 66 -10.68 5.38 1.31
N GLU A 67 -9.40 5.70 1.38
CA GLU A 67 -8.34 4.71 1.31
C GLU A 67 -7.38 4.81 2.49
N LEU A 68 -7.01 3.63 3.01
CA LEU A 68 -5.91 3.42 3.95
C LEU A 68 -4.81 2.62 3.26
N TYR A 69 -3.57 3.05 3.45
CA TYR A 69 -2.37 2.37 3.02
C TYR A 69 -1.52 2.00 4.23
N ILE A 70 -1.14 0.72 4.33
CA ILE A 70 -0.15 0.22 5.30
C ILE A 70 1.10 -0.17 4.51
N PHE A 71 2.19 0.57 4.70
CA PHE A 71 3.42 0.42 3.91
C PHE A 71 4.39 -0.53 4.58
N PHE A 72 4.87 -1.53 3.82
CA PHE A 72 5.88 -2.49 4.29
C PHE A 72 7.29 -2.16 3.81
N VAL A 73 7.41 -1.18 2.90
CA VAL A 73 8.66 -0.62 2.37
C VAL A 73 8.52 0.91 2.26
N ASN A 74 9.66 1.61 2.12
CA ASN A 74 9.72 3.06 1.93
C ASN A 74 10.69 3.44 0.79
N LEU A 75 10.94 4.73 0.59
CA LEU A 75 11.86 5.23 -0.45
C LEU A 75 13.33 4.81 -0.25
N ASP A 76 13.70 4.31 0.93
CA ASP A 76 15.04 3.81 1.26
C ASP A 76 15.20 2.31 1.03
N SER A 77 14.13 1.59 0.74
CA SER A 77 14.22 0.18 0.32
C SER A 77 14.93 0.07 -1.04
N LYS A 78 15.43 -1.13 -1.35
CA LYS A 78 16.10 -1.39 -2.63
C LYS A 78 15.19 -1.06 -3.83
N VAL A 79 13.91 -1.44 -3.76
CA VAL A 79 12.91 -1.13 -4.80
C VAL A 79 12.57 0.36 -4.85
N GLY A 80 12.57 1.06 -3.70
CA GLY A 80 12.39 2.51 -3.61
C GLY A 80 13.54 3.28 -4.23
N GLN A 81 14.76 2.93 -3.88
CA GLN A 81 15.97 3.52 -4.44
C GLN A 81 16.10 3.28 -5.95
N ALA A 82 15.55 2.18 -6.47
CA ALA A 82 15.47 1.87 -7.89
C ALA A 82 14.36 2.62 -8.66
N GLY A 83 13.52 3.41 -7.97
CA GLY A 83 12.40 4.12 -8.58
C GLY A 83 11.29 3.20 -9.10
N LYS A 84 11.04 2.09 -8.40
CA LYS A 84 10.07 1.05 -8.82
C LYS A 84 8.77 1.02 -8.02
N LEU A 85 8.68 1.84 -6.98
CA LEU A 85 7.49 1.95 -6.13
C LEU A 85 6.34 2.66 -6.86
N GLN A 86 5.09 2.29 -6.57
CA GLN A 86 3.91 2.80 -7.28
C GLN A 86 3.81 4.34 -7.30
N PHE A 87 3.91 4.98 -6.14
CA PHE A 87 3.76 6.44 -6.01
C PHE A 87 5.07 7.20 -6.24
N ALA A 88 6.18 6.50 -6.40
CA ALA A 88 7.52 7.05 -6.63
C ALA A 88 8.19 6.44 -7.87
N TRP A 89 7.38 6.07 -8.86
CA TRP A 89 7.86 5.49 -10.11
C TRP A 89 8.84 6.47 -10.78
N GLN A 90 9.96 5.94 -11.27
CA GLN A 90 11.09 6.67 -11.86
C GLN A 90 11.89 7.59 -10.91
N ARG A 91 11.48 7.75 -9.64
CA ARG A 91 12.25 8.51 -8.65
C ARG A 91 13.43 7.69 -8.10
N LYS A 92 14.46 7.50 -8.93
CA LYS A 92 15.69 6.83 -8.54
C LYS A 92 16.50 7.64 -7.52
N SER A 93 17.13 6.94 -6.59
CA SER A 93 18.18 7.49 -5.72
C SER A 93 19.41 7.88 -6.53
N PHE A 94 20.24 8.76 -5.98
CA PHE A 94 21.49 9.14 -6.65
C PHE A 94 22.41 7.93 -6.80
N GLU A 95 22.49 7.07 -5.79
CA GLU A 95 23.30 5.86 -5.77
C GLU A 95 22.93 4.90 -6.93
N PHE A 96 21.64 4.75 -7.23
CA PHE A 96 21.20 3.96 -8.38
C PHE A 96 21.50 4.63 -9.71
N ILE A 97 21.31 5.95 -9.82
CA ILE A 97 21.63 6.71 -11.03
C ILE A 97 23.14 6.65 -11.32
N GLU A 98 23.97 6.83 -10.29
CA GLU A 98 25.43 6.75 -10.41
C GLU A 98 25.87 5.35 -10.84
N LYS A 99 25.27 4.29 -10.27
CA LYS A 99 25.53 2.90 -10.69
C LYS A 99 25.16 2.65 -12.16
N ASP A 100 24.01 3.14 -12.61
CA ASP A 100 23.59 3.03 -14.00
C ASP A 100 24.60 3.76 -14.93
N TYR A 101 25.12 4.91 -14.50
CA TYR A 101 26.10 5.69 -15.26
C TYR A 101 27.49 5.02 -15.27
N GLN A 102 27.93 4.42 -14.17
CA GLN A 102 29.18 3.64 -14.12
C GLN A 102 29.13 2.42 -15.06
N SER A 103 27.93 1.83 -15.26
CA SER A 103 27.75 0.69 -16.15
C SER A 103 28.04 1.01 -17.62
N ILE A 104 27.88 2.28 -18.02
CA ILE A 104 28.23 2.78 -19.37
C ILE A 104 29.68 3.29 -19.48
N LYS A 105 30.52 3.06 -18.45
CA LYS A 105 31.95 3.41 -18.38
C LYS A 105 32.29 4.90 -18.52
N GLU A 106 31.36 5.79 -18.26
CA GLU A 106 31.64 7.22 -18.20
C GLU A 106 31.73 7.68 -16.73
N PRO A 107 32.80 8.36 -16.29
CA PRO A 107 32.82 8.96 -14.97
C PRO A 107 31.94 10.22 -14.94
N MET A 108 31.08 10.34 -13.92
CA MET A 108 30.29 11.55 -13.73
C MET A 108 31.16 12.69 -13.19
N SER A 109 31.09 13.87 -13.81
CA SER A 109 31.70 15.07 -13.25
C SER A 109 31.00 15.49 -11.95
N GLU A 110 31.71 16.18 -11.06
CA GLU A 110 31.14 16.68 -9.80
C GLU A 110 29.99 17.68 -10.03
N GLU A 111 30.04 18.48 -11.10
CA GLU A 111 28.94 19.37 -11.49
C GLU A 111 27.71 18.57 -11.91
N LEU A 112 27.90 17.49 -12.67
CA LEU A 112 26.82 16.60 -13.07
C LEU A 112 26.18 15.93 -11.85
N LYS A 113 26.99 15.44 -10.90
CA LYS A 113 26.49 14.85 -9.64
C LYS A 113 25.61 15.84 -8.87
N LYS A 114 26.10 17.05 -8.63
CA LYS A 114 25.34 18.11 -7.95
C LYS A 114 24.04 18.44 -8.67
N ARG A 115 24.07 18.53 -10.00
CA ARG A 115 22.88 18.80 -10.83
C ARG A 115 21.84 17.67 -10.72
N ILE A 116 22.26 16.41 -10.71
CA ILE A 116 21.35 15.27 -10.57
C ILE A 116 20.76 15.26 -9.16
N ILE A 117 21.59 15.36 -8.12
CA ILE A 117 21.14 15.39 -6.72
C ILE A 117 20.11 16.50 -6.51
N GLY A 118 20.37 17.70 -7.03
CA GLY A 118 19.44 18.83 -6.92
C GLY A 118 18.12 18.68 -7.70
N ARG A 119 18.01 17.68 -8.60
CA ARG A 119 16.78 17.37 -9.35
C ARG A 119 16.00 16.20 -8.76
N ILE A 120 16.61 15.40 -7.89
CA ILE A 120 15.90 14.30 -7.22
C ILE A 120 14.88 14.91 -6.26
N GLU A 121 13.63 14.51 -6.43
CA GLU A 121 12.57 15.06 -5.61
C GLU A 121 12.72 14.62 -4.13
N PRO A 122 12.53 15.55 -3.17
CA PRO A 122 12.62 15.23 -1.74
C PRO A 122 11.60 14.16 -1.33
N LYS A 123 11.98 13.32 -0.37
CA LYS A 123 11.17 12.17 0.09
C LYS A 123 9.86 12.62 0.74
N GLU A 124 9.87 13.80 1.35
CA GLU A 124 8.78 14.45 2.07
C GLU A 124 7.55 14.72 1.19
N LYS A 125 7.71 14.70 -0.14
CA LYS A 125 6.60 14.88 -1.09
C LYS A 125 5.86 13.59 -1.45
N TYR A 126 6.36 12.44 -1.01
CA TYR A 126 5.77 11.13 -1.32
C TYR A 126 5.01 10.58 -0.12
N ILE A 127 3.97 9.78 -0.39
CA ILE A 127 3.10 9.24 0.67
C ILE A 127 3.75 8.12 1.49
N TYR A 128 4.91 7.60 1.05
CA TYR A 128 5.66 6.55 1.75
C TYR A 128 6.14 7.03 3.13
N PRO A 129 5.69 6.40 4.23
CA PRO A 129 6.20 6.66 5.57
C PRO A 129 7.72 6.52 5.66
N PHE A 130 8.37 7.37 6.46
CA PHE A 130 9.80 7.21 6.72
C PHE A 130 10.11 5.92 7.50
N THR A 131 9.18 5.48 8.35
CA THR A 131 9.26 4.19 9.03
C THR A 131 8.19 3.25 8.48
N PRO A 132 8.56 2.19 7.72
CA PRO A 132 7.58 1.22 7.25
C PRO A 132 7.01 0.41 8.42
N TYR A 133 5.79 -0.10 8.26
CA TYR A 133 5.16 -1.01 9.20
C TYR A 133 5.88 -2.37 9.20
N THR A 134 6.42 -2.75 10.35
CA THR A 134 7.22 -3.98 10.49
C THR A 134 6.48 -5.12 11.18
N GLN A 135 5.32 -4.84 11.78
CA GLN A 135 4.55 -5.83 12.53
C GLN A 135 3.67 -6.67 11.58
N THR A 136 2.93 -7.61 12.16
CA THR A 136 2.01 -8.46 11.39
C THR A 136 0.64 -7.80 11.30
N VAL A 137 0.05 -7.82 10.10
CA VAL A 137 -1.35 -7.53 9.84
C VAL A 137 -2.13 -8.85 9.82
N ASN A 138 -3.27 -8.88 10.49
CA ASN A 138 -4.22 -9.97 10.36
C ASN A 138 -5.19 -9.67 9.19
N LEU A 139 -4.96 -10.31 8.04
CA LEU A 139 -5.78 -10.19 6.85
C LEU A 139 -6.75 -11.36 6.75
N GLN A 140 -8.00 -11.15 7.20
CA GLN A 140 -9.06 -12.17 7.23
C GLN A 140 -8.66 -13.46 7.97
N GLY A 141 -7.80 -13.34 8.99
CA GLY A 141 -7.23 -14.46 9.76
C GLY A 141 -5.83 -14.88 9.31
N ALA A 142 -5.38 -14.47 8.12
CA ALA A 142 -4.06 -14.81 7.58
C ALA A 142 -3.02 -13.76 8.01
N PRO A 143 -1.86 -14.15 8.56
CA PRO A 143 -0.79 -13.21 8.86
C PRO A 143 -0.14 -12.68 7.56
N VAL A 144 -0.02 -11.37 7.48
CA VAL A 144 0.73 -10.66 6.42
C VAL A 144 1.76 -9.76 7.08
N LYS A 145 3.01 -9.83 6.64
CA LYS A 145 4.12 -8.99 7.16
C LYS A 145 5.07 -8.61 6.04
N SER A 146 5.92 -7.62 6.32
CA SER A 146 6.98 -7.20 5.39
C SER A 146 7.85 -8.39 4.95
N GLY A 147 8.23 -8.38 3.68
CA GLY A 147 9.04 -9.43 3.05
C GLY A 147 8.29 -10.68 2.60
N MET A 148 6.99 -10.84 2.91
CA MET A 148 6.22 -11.98 2.40
C MET A 148 5.92 -11.84 0.90
N SER A 149 6.27 -12.87 0.14
CA SER A 149 5.81 -13.03 -1.25
C SER A 149 4.31 -13.33 -1.33
N LEU A 150 3.70 -13.07 -2.49
CA LEU A 150 2.29 -13.40 -2.73
C LEU A 150 2.00 -14.89 -2.49
N ASN A 151 2.93 -15.77 -2.87
CA ASN A 151 2.79 -17.21 -2.65
C ASN A 151 2.74 -17.57 -1.17
N GLU A 152 3.55 -16.92 -0.33
CA GLU A 152 3.51 -17.13 1.12
C GLU A 152 2.21 -16.61 1.71
N VAL A 153 1.74 -15.43 1.30
CA VAL A 153 0.44 -14.91 1.74
C VAL A 153 -0.70 -15.86 1.35
N ASN A 154 -0.73 -16.32 0.10
CA ASN A 154 -1.73 -17.26 -0.38
C ASN A 154 -1.68 -18.62 0.33
N LYS A 155 -0.48 -19.08 0.73
CA LYS A 155 -0.31 -20.31 1.53
C LYS A 155 -0.91 -20.17 2.92
N GLU A 156 -0.78 -19.01 3.55
CA GLU A 156 -1.43 -18.75 4.85
C GLU A 156 -2.95 -18.63 4.71
N ARG A 157 -3.42 -17.90 3.69
CA ARG A 157 -4.85 -17.74 3.39
C ARG A 157 -5.54 -19.06 3.08
N SER A 158 -4.88 -20.00 2.39
CA SER A 158 -5.46 -21.31 2.06
C SER A 158 -5.75 -22.19 3.27
N LYS A 159 -5.24 -21.85 4.46
CA LYS A 159 -5.54 -22.56 5.72
C LYS A 159 -6.89 -22.13 6.32
N ILE A 160 -7.51 -21.09 5.76
CA ILE A 160 -8.72 -20.47 6.28
C ILE A 160 -9.87 -20.78 5.33
N LYS A 161 -10.95 -21.34 5.88
CA LYS A 161 -12.12 -21.75 5.09
C LYS A 161 -12.81 -20.52 4.48
N GLY A 162 -13.07 -20.59 3.17
CA GLY A 162 -13.83 -19.57 2.44
C GLY A 162 -13.01 -18.40 1.87
N LEU A 163 -11.69 -18.39 2.08
CA LEU A 163 -10.80 -17.41 1.44
C LEU A 163 -10.31 -17.90 0.08
N GLU A 164 -10.38 -17.01 -0.90
CA GLU A 164 -9.76 -17.24 -2.20
C GLU A 164 -8.29 -16.79 -2.20
N LYS A 165 -7.55 -17.33 -3.17
CA LYS A 165 -6.21 -16.83 -3.46
C LYS A 165 -6.33 -15.41 -3.99
N MET A 166 -5.41 -14.57 -3.54
CA MET A 166 -5.18 -13.27 -4.17
C MET A 166 -4.44 -13.49 -5.48
N GLY A 167 -4.96 -12.88 -6.54
CA GLY A 167 -4.38 -12.91 -7.88
C GLY A 167 -4.32 -11.51 -8.47
N TYR A 168 -3.53 -11.38 -9.53
CA TYR A 168 -3.29 -10.10 -10.21
C TYR A 168 -4.61 -9.45 -10.62
N TRP A 169 -4.73 -8.17 -10.35
CA TRP A 169 -5.80 -7.34 -10.87
C TRP A 169 -5.32 -6.64 -12.12
N ASP A 170 -5.74 -7.20 -13.24
CA ASP A 170 -5.40 -6.73 -14.57
C ASP A 170 -6.19 -5.46 -14.90
N ASN A 171 -5.58 -4.31 -14.59
CA ASN A 171 -6.10 -2.98 -14.87
C ASN A 171 -5.10 -2.06 -15.58
N ASP A 172 -3.98 -2.61 -16.06
CA ASP A 172 -2.95 -1.84 -16.75
C ASP A 172 -3.32 -1.56 -18.22
N GLY A 173 -4.34 -2.24 -18.73
CA GLY A 173 -4.89 -2.01 -20.06
C GLY A 173 -3.93 -2.41 -21.18
N ASP A 174 -3.02 -3.36 -20.92
CA ASP A 174 -2.00 -3.80 -21.86
C ASP A 174 -2.49 -4.83 -22.89
N TRP A 175 -3.78 -5.15 -22.86
CA TRP A 175 -4.49 -6.10 -23.75
C TRP A 175 -4.06 -7.57 -23.55
N SER A 176 -3.30 -7.87 -22.50
CA SER A 176 -3.16 -9.22 -21.97
C SER A 176 -4.35 -9.56 -21.06
N TRP A 177 -4.55 -10.85 -20.79
CA TRP A 177 -5.55 -11.32 -19.82
C TRP A 177 -4.81 -12.11 -18.76
N ASP A 178 -4.17 -11.38 -17.85
CA ASP A 178 -3.35 -11.92 -16.78
C ASP A 178 -4.07 -11.90 -15.42
N SER A 179 -5.35 -11.50 -15.41
CA SER A 179 -6.18 -11.48 -14.21
C SER A 179 -6.17 -12.83 -13.48
N GLY A 180 -5.91 -12.78 -12.17
CA GLY A 180 -5.76 -13.98 -11.34
C GLY A 180 -4.35 -14.59 -11.32
N SER A 181 -3.40 -14.08 -12.13
CA SER A 181 -2.02 -14.53 -12.12
C SER A 181 -1.35 -14.34 -10.75
N THR A 182 -0.45 -15.26 -10.40
CA THR A 182 0.36 -15.21 -9.15
C THR A 182 1.86 -15.12 -9.41
N THR A 183 2.26 -15.04 -10.68
CA THR A 183 3.68 -14.99 -11.11
C THR A 183 4.15 -13.58 -11.43
N ILE A 184 3.22 -12.63 -11.59
CA ILE A 184 3.51 -11.22 -11.80
C ILE A 184 4.23 -10.66 -10.57
N LYS A 185 5.28 -9.88 -10.81
CA LYS A 185 6.14 -9.31 -9.75
C LYS A 185 5.73 -7.89 -9.33
N THR A 186 5.11 -7.14 -10.21
CA THR A 186 4.71 -5.75 -9.96
C THR A 186 3.24 -5.61 -10.31
N GLY A 187 2.42 -5.17 -9.37
CA GLY A 187 0.98 -5.20 -9.58
C GLY A 187 0.15 -5.08 -8.32
N GLU A 188 -1.14 -4.85 -8.51
CA GLU A 188 -2.15 -4.98 -7.47
C GLU A 188 -2.72 -6.40 -7.47
N PHE A 189 -2.89 -6.98 -6.28
CA PHE A 189 -3.36 -8.36 -6.10
C PHE A 189 -4.49 -8.38 -5.08
N ARG A 190 -5.58 -9.07 -5.44
CA ARG A 190 -6.83 -9.06 -4.66
C ARG A 190 -7.62 -10.34 -4.88
N GLU A 191 -8.63 -10.56 -4.04
CA GLU A 191 -9.65 -11.59 -4.30
C GLU A 191 -10.46 -11.17 -5.54
N GLN A 192 -10.73 -12.12 -6.43
CA GLN A 192 -11.35 -11.85 -7.73
C GLN A 192 -12.88 -11.94 -7.71
N LYS A 193 -13.45 -12.67 -6.73
CA LYS A 193 -14.90 -12.71 -6.53
C LYS A 193 -15.44 -11.33 -6.15
N ASP A 194 -16.70 -11.09 -6.52
CA ASP A 194 -17.43 -9.91 -6.07
C ASP A 194 -17.72 -9.99 -4.57
N HIS A 195 -17.48 -8.87 -3.87
CA HIS A 195 -17.63 -8.72 -2.43
C HIS A 195 -18.87 -7.92 -2.03
N SER A 196 -19.67 -7.44 -2.99
CA SER A 196 -20.84 -6.56 -2.81
C SER A 196 -21.90 -7.07 -1.81
N SER A 197 -21.93 -8.38 -1.54
CA SER A 197 -22.88 -9.04 -0.62
C SER A 197 -22.26 -9.57 0.68
N ILE A 198 -20.95 -9.36 0.92
CA ILE A 198 -20.22 -10.01 2.02
C ILE A 198 -20.61 -9.44 3.40
N CYS A 199 -21.14 -8.23 3.45
CA CYS A 199 -21.41 -7.51 4.69
C CYS A 199 -22.91 -7.23 4.87
N PRO A 200 -23.74 -8.24 5.21
CA PRO A 200 -25.21 -8.16 5.15
C PRO A 200 -25.84 -7.17 6.14
N LYS A 201 -25.07 -6.63 7.08
CA LYS A 201 -25.55 -5.71 8.13
C LYS A 201 -25.17 -4.24 7.88
N GLN A 202 -24.57 -3.94 6.74
CA GLN A 202 -24.07 -2.60 6.41
C GLN A 202 -24.14 -2.35 4.90
N ASP A 203 -24.24 -1.08 4.52
CA ASP A 203 -24.33 -0.65 3.11
C ASP A 203 -22.96 -0.23 2.53
N TYR A 204 -21.89 -0.65 3.18
CA TYR A 204 -20.51 -0.44 2.75
C TYR A 204 -19.65 -1.67 3.04
N TRP A 205 -18.59 -1.83 2.27
CA TRP A 205 -17.59 -2.86 2.45
C TRP A 205 -16.20 -2.33 2.09
N TYR A 206 -15.21 -3.15 2.38
CA TYR A 206 -13.81 -2.86 2.17
C TYR A 206 -13.25 -3.72 1.07
N TYR A 207 -12.64 -3.03 0.11
CA TYR A 207 -11.89 -3.67 -0.93
C TYR A 207 -10.41 -3.70 -0.54
N ILE A 208 -9.83 -4.90 -0.48
CA ILE A 208 -8.49 -5.11 0.09
C ILE A 208 -7.55 -5.55 -1.01
N THR A 209 -6.46 -4.81 -1.17
CA THR A 209 -5.48 -5.01 -2.24
C THR A 209 -4.07 -5.08 -1.64
N LEU A 210 -3.28 -6.06 -2.08
CA LEU A 210 -1.84 -6.09 -1.85
C LEU A 210 -1.14 -5.53 -3.09
N ARG A 211 -0.30 -4.52 -2.92
CA ARG A 211 0.59 -4.04 -3.98
C ARG A 211 1.95 -4.70 -3.83
N TYR A 212 2.43 -5.29 -4.93
CA TYR A 212 3.82 -5.73 -5.03
C TYR A 212 4.58 -4.87 -6.04
N SER A 213 5.87 -4.68 -5.79
CA SER A 213 6.82 -4.01 -6.69
C SER A 213 8.09 -4.84 -6.77
N GLU A 214 8.39 -5.38 -7.95
CA GLU A 214 9.52 -6.30 -8.20
C GLU A 214 9.52 -7.54 -7.27
N GLY A 215 8.35 -7.98 -6.83
CA GLY A 215 8.14 -9.12 -5.93
C GLY A 215 8.21 -8.77 -4.45
N GLU A 216 8.52 -7.52 -4.09
CA GLU A 216 8.47 -7.03 -2.71
C GLU A 216 7.07 -6.51 -2.39
N LEU A 217 6.50 -6.94 -1.25
CA LEU A 217 5.22 -6.42 -0.76
C LEU A 217 5.40 -4.94 -0.40
N GLU A 218 4.78 -4.07 -1.20
CA GLU A 218 4.94 -2.63 -1.08
C GLU A 218 4.01 -2.05 -0.01
N TYR A 219 2.71 -2.25 -0.21
CA TYR A 219 1.67 -1.83 0.73
C TYR A 219 0.47 -2.75 0.68
N LEU A 220 -0.31 -2.73 1.76
CA LEU A 220 -1.70 -3.20 1.78
C LEU A 220 -2.59 -1.95 1.70
N LYS A 221 -3.48 -1.91 0.72
CA LYS A 221 -4.50 -0.89 0.53
C LYS A 221 -5.85 -1.42 0.97
N VAL A 222 -6.59 -0.60 1.71
CA VAL A 222 -8.00 -0.84 2.00
C VAL A 222 -8.81 0.34 1.51
N GLU A 223 -9.79 0.06 0.67
CA GLU A 223 -10.64 1.05 0.02
C GLU A 223 -12.09 0.90 0.52
N TYR A 224 -12.69 2.01 0.93
CA TYR A 224 -14.09 2.11 1.34
C TYR A 224 -14.98 2.17 0.10
N LEU A 225 -15.86 1.17 -0.04
CA LEU A 225 -16.91 1.14 -1.06
C LEU A 225 -18.27 1.19 -0.36
N SER A 226 -19.16 2.08 -0.80
CA SER A 226 -20.54 2.11 -0.37
C SER A 226 -21.47 1.88 -1.56
N LYS A 227 -22.66 1.32 -1.30
CA LYS A 227 -23.70 1.14 -2.33
C LYS A 227 -24.08 2.44 -3.05
N GLU A 228 -23.91 3.58 -2.40
CA GLU A 228 -24.17 4.90 -2.98
C GLU A 228 -23.09 5.36 -3.97
N ASN A 229 -21.86 4.81 -3.86
CA ASN A 229 -20.70 5.15 -4.68
C ASN A 229 -20.49 4.20 -5.88
N GLU A 230 -21.35 3.20 -6.08
CA GLU A 230 -21.32 2.28 -7.25
C GLU A 230 -21.93 2.88 -8.55
N LYS A 231 -22.08 4.21 -8.64
CA LYS A 231 -22.65 4.88 -9.82
C LYS A 231 -21.62 5.51 -10.74
#